data_AF-A0AAW5CLH5-F1
#
_entry.id   AF-A0AAW5CLH5-F1
#
_cell.length_a   1.000
_cell.length_b   1.000
_cell.length_c   1.000
_cell.angle_alpha   90.00
_cell.angle_beta   90.00
_cell.angle_gamma   90.00
#
_symmetry.space_group_name_H-M   'P 1'
#
loop_
_entity.id
_entity.type
_entity.pdbx_description
1 polymer ?
#
loop_
_entity_poly.entity_id
_entity_poly.type
_entity_poly.pdbx_seq_one_letter_code
_entity_poly.pdbx_strand_id
1 'polypeptide(L)'
;MEKAHLTLYTVIGSPQHILTGIQSLFAPVIQSVDTEADQIRVTLQDDSLLVFHLSHVREKAGFIEMHIEGMANYFAQAATSNPALKENVLRQIRCFNCVVGIVFETDDNNDRTRYLINTLFDLAHQVKGYLLYPNMHLYDGEGKLVFSREGESELTEFTPVAHADLLDGGIVMERHYTFNWITGANKGAAWDDIQPNT
;
A
#
# COMPACT_ATOMS: atom_id res chain seq x y z
N MET A 1 16.54 -23.97 4.01
CA MET A 1 16.08 -22.58 3.90
C MET A 1 14.82 -22.61 3.08
N GLU A 2 13.71 -22.18 3.68
CA GLU A 2 12.42 -22.05 3.01
C GLU A 2 12.29 -20.61 2.49
N LYS A 3 11.41 -20.37 1.52
CA LYS A 3 11.14 -19.02 1.03
C LYS A 3 9.79 -18.56 1.55
N ALA A 4 9.80 -17.44 2.25
CA ALA A 4 8.58 -16.74 2.61
C ALA A 4 8.13 -15.88 1.42
N HIS A 5 6.82 -15.86 1.22
CA HIS A 5 6.16 -15.08 0.19
C HIS A 5 5.11 -14.19 0.85
N LEU A 6 5.23 -12.88 0.67
CA LEU A 6 4.23 -11.90 1.09
C LEU A 6 3.87 -11.02 -0.09
N THR A 7 2.70 -10.41 -0.08
CA THR A 7 2.34 -9.40 -1.08
C THR A 7 1.91 -8.12 -0.39
N LEU A 8 2.56 -7.01 -0.71
CA LEU A 8 2.17 -5.68 -0.26
C LEU A 8 1.24 -5.04 -1.30
N TYR A 9 0.10 -4.56 -0.84
CA TYR A 9 -0.86 -3.81 -1.64
C TYR A 9 -0.95 -2.39 -1.12
N THR A 10 -1.00 -1.41 -2.01
CA THR A 10 -1.21 -0.02 -1.61
C THR A 10 -1.85 0.82 -2.72
N VAL A 11 -2.33 2.01 -2.32
CA VAL A 11 -2.82 3.06 -3.21
C VAL A 11 -1.89 4.26 -3.09
N ILE A 12 -0.98 4.43 -4.06
CA ILE A 12 0.08 5.45 -4.04
C ILE A 12 0.15 6.19 -5.37
N GLY A 13 0.58 7.45 -5.37
CA GLY A 13 0.87 8.20 -6.59
C GLY A 13 2.19 7.79 -7.25
N SER A 14 3.22 7.56 -6.43
CA SER A 14 4.59 7.28 -6.85
C SER A 14 5.11 5.97 -6.24
N PRO A 15 5.49 4.96 -7.07
CA PRO A 15 6.09 3.72 -6.56
C PRO A 15 7.45 3.94 -5.89
N GLN A 16 8.06 5.12 -6.06
CA GLN A 16 9.31 5.49 -5.39
C GLN A 16 9.20 5.46 -3.86
N HIS A 17 8.00 5.67 -3.30
CA HIS A 17 7.76 5.55 -1.86
C HIS A 17 8.11 4.16 -1.31
N ILE A 18 7.95 3.10 -2.11
CA ILE A 18 8.34 1.74 -1.75
C ILE A 18 9.87 1.66 -1.58
N LEU A 19 10.62 2.14 -2.58
CA LEU A 19 12.09 2.12 -2.55
C LEU A 19 12.65 2.98 -1.40
N THR A 20 12.13 4.19 -1.21
CA THR A 20 12.55 5.05 -0.10
C THR A 20 12.24 4.43 1.26
N GLY A 21 11.07 3.80 1.40
CA GLY A 21 10.71 3.06 2.62
C GLY A 21 11.67 1.90 2.90
N ILE A 22 11.96 1.07 1.89
CA ILE A 22 12.91 -0.03 2.00
C ILE A 22 14.29 0.47 2.44
N GLN A 23 14.84 1.47 1.74
CA GLN A 23 16.16 2.02 2.05
C GLN A 23 16.24 2.60 3.47
N SER A 24 15.18 3.25 3.94
CA SER A 24 15.14 3.84 5.28
C SER A 24 14.97 2.80 6.38
N LEU A 25 14.02 1.87 6.22
CA LEU A 25 13.62 0.93 7.27
C LEU A 25 14.61 -0.23 7.41
N PHE A 26 15.13 -0.74 6.30
CA PHE A 26 16.14 -1.80 6.31
C PHE A 26 17.58 -1.28 6.42
N ALA A 27 17.79 0.05 6.50
CA ALA A 27 19.12 0.66 6.58
C ALA A 27 20.09 -0.03 7.57
N PRO A 28 19.67 -0.49 8.77
CA PRO A 28 20.59 -1.14 9.71
C PRO A 28 21.16 -2.47 9.23
N VAL A 29 20.47 -3.16 8.32
CA VAL A 29 20.80 -4.53 7.89
C VAL A 29 21.14 -4.64 6.39
N ILE A 30 20.96 -3.56 5.62
CA ILE A 30 21.32 -3.51 4.20
C ILE A 30 22.84 -3.56 4.03
N GLN A 31 23.28 -4.38 3.08
CA GLN A 31 24.62 -4.34 2.49
C GLN A 31 24.60 -3.61 1.15
N SER A 32 23.67 -3.96 0.27
CA SER A 32 23.48 -3.29 -1.03
C SER A 32 22.02 -3.34 -1.49
N VAL A 33 21.67 -2.39 -2.36
CA VAL A 33 20.35 -2.32 -3.01
C VAL A 33 20.56 -2.16 -4.50
N ASP A 34 20.04 -3.09 -5.28
CA ASP A 34 20.03 -3.05 -6.74
C ASP A 34 18.60 -2.84 -7.23
N THR A 35 18.44 -1.92 -8.18
CA THR A 35 17.12 -1.58 -8.75
C THR A 35 17.11 -1.89 -10.24
N GLU A 36 16.15 -2.71 -10.64
CA GLU A 36 15.81 -2.99 -12.03
C GLU A 36 14.41 -2.40 -12.31
N ALA A 37 13.95 -2.44 -13.56
CA ALA A 37 12.72 -1.75 -13.98
C ALA A 37 11.48 -2.12 -13.14
N ASP A 38 11.35 -3.38 -12.72
CA ASP A 38 10.21 -3.87 -11.94
C ASP A 38 10.63 -4.65 -10.69
N GLN A 39 11.87 -4.48 -10.23
CA GLN A 39 12.39 -5.21 -9.10
C GLN A 39 13.35 -4.40 -8.25
N ILE A 40 13.25 -4.54 -6.92
CA ILE A 40 14.24 -4.06 -5.96
C ILE A 40 14.84 -5.29 -5.30
N ARG A 41 16.14 -5.49 -5.45
CA ARG A 41 16.91 -6.54 -4.78
C ARG A 41 17.69 -5.92 -3.64
N VAL A 42 17.54 -6.48 -2.45
CA VAL A 42 18.22 -6.05 -1.24
C VAL A 42 19.07 -7.20 -0.75
N THR A 43 20.39 -7.01 -0.76
CA THR A 43 21.32 -7.92 -0.10
C THR A 43 21.52 -7.44 1.33
N LEU A 44 21.30 -8.32 2.29
CA LEU A 44 21.51 -8.05 3.70
C LEU A 44 22.95 -8.37 4.11
N GLN A 45 23.39 -7.88 5.27
CA GLN A 45 24.75 -8.08 5.80
C GLN A 45 25.13 -9.55 6.06
N ASP A 46 24.17 -10.46 6.07
CA ASP A 46 24.35 -11.92 6.18
C ASP A 46 24.35 -12.61 4.81
N ASP A 47 24.54 -11.86 3.72
CA ASP A 47 24.50 -12.28 2.32
C ASP A 47 23.14 -12.83 1.82
N SER A 48 22.12 -12.81 2.66
CA SER A 48 20.77 -13.23 2.27
C SER A 48 20.07 -12.18 1.40
N LEU A 49 19.10 -12.62 0.61
CA LEU A 49 18.41 -11.79 -0.37
C LEU A 49 16.94 -11.54 -0.02
N LEU A 50 16.55 -10.27 -0.04
CA LEU A 50 15.16 -9.81 -0.08
C LEU A 50 14.86 -9.27 -1.47
N VAL A 51 13.77 -9.76 -2.08
CA VAL A 51 13.40 -9.40 -3.44
C VAL A 51 11.98 -8.86 -3.46
N PHE A 52 11.82 -7.65 -3.98
CA PHE A 52 10.54 -6.97 -4.17
C PHE A 52 10.24 -6.87 -5.66
N HIS A 53 9.13 -7.46 -6.10
CA HIS A 53 8.64 -7.43 -7.47
C HIS A 53 7.52 -6.40 -7.60
N LEU A 54 7.79 -5.27 -8.23
CA LEU A 54 6.87 -4.15 -8.30
C LEU A 54 5.97 -4.27 -9.54
N SER A 55 4.68 -4.05 -9.32
CA SER A 55 3.70 -3.86 -10.38
C SER A 55 2.86 -2.64 -10.04
N HIS A 56 2.94 -1.60 -10.86
CA HIS A 56 2.19 -0.36 -10.69
C HIS A 56 1.30 -0.12 -11.90
N VAL A 57 0.09 0.41 -11.68
CA VAL A 57 -0.93 0.58 -12.74
C VAL A 57 -0.43 1.38 -13.94
N ARG A 58 0.46 2.36 -13.71
CA ARG A 58 1.07 3.19 -14.77
C ARG A 58 1.85 2.38 -15.81
N GLU A 59 2.39 1.23 -15.42
CA GLU A 59 3.25 0.39 -16.27
C GLU A 59 2.57 -0.93 -16.64
N LYS A 60 1.77 -1.50 -15.73
CA LYS A 60 1.17 -2.84 -15.84
C LYS A 60 -0.34 -2.84 -15.61
N ALA A 61 -1.06 -1.87 -16.19
CA ALA A 61 -2.50 -1.64 -15.95
C ALA A 61 -3.36 -2.92 -16.03
N GLY A 62 -3.28 -3.68 -17.12
CA GLY A 62 -4.12 -4.88 -17.32
C GLY A 62 -3.80 -6.02 -16.35
N PHE A 63 -2.54 -6.15 -15.90
CA PHE A 63 -2.17 -7.11 -14.86
C PHE A 63 -2.77 -6.70 -13.52
N ILE A 64 -2.63 -5.42 -13.14
CA ILE A 64 -3.16 -4.90 -11.88
C ILE A 64 -4.68 -5.05 -11.84
N GLU A 65 -5.39 -4.64 -12.88
CA GLU A 65 -6.85 -4.75 -12.94
C GLU A 65 -7.31 -6.20 -12.75
N MET A 66 -6.72 -7.15 -13.48
CA MET A 66 -7.04 -8.57 -13.35
C MET A 66 -6.73 -9.11 -11.95
N HIS A 67 -5.58 -8.73 -11.38
CA HIS A 67 -5.14 -9.22 -10.08
C HIS A 67 -6.02 -8.69 -8.95
N ILE A 68 -6.40 -7.41 -9.01
CA ILE A 68 -7.27 -6.74 -8.04
C ILE A 68 -8.71 -7.27 -8.13
N GLU A 69 -9.25 -7.44 -9.33
CA GLU A 69 -10.57 -8.05 -9.50
C GLU A 69 -10.59 -9.50 -8.97
N GLY A 70 -9.54 -10.28 -9.24
CA GLY A 70 -9.39 -11.62 -8.68
C GLY A 70 -9.44 -11.63 -7.15
N MET A 71 -8.68 -10.75 -6.51
CA MET A 71 -8.64 -10.62 -5.05
C MET A 71 -9.99 -10.15 -4.48
N ALA A 72 -10.62 -9.13 -5.08
CA ALA A 72 -11.92 -8.63 -4.64
C ALA A 72 -13.00 -9.72 -4.73
N ASN A 73 -13.05 -10.45 -5.86
CA ASN A 73 -14.00 -11.54 -6.05
C ASN A 73 -13.77 -12.71 -5.09
N TYR A 74 -12.52 -12.96 -4.71
CA TYR A 74 -12.20 -13.96 -3.70
C TYR A 74 -12.76 -13.58 -2.32
N PHE A 75 -12.42 -12.40 -1.80
CA PHE A 75 -12.92 -11.95 -0.49
C PHE A 75 -14.44 -11.67 -0.49
N ALA A 76 -15.04 -11.36 -1.64
CA ALA A 76 -16.48 -11.20 -1.77
C ALA A 76 -17.26 -12.48 -1.44
N GLN A 77 -16.63 -13.67 -1.54
CA GLN A 77 -17.27 -14.95 -1.23
C GLN A 77 -17.30 -15.27 0.27
N ALA A 78 -16.45 -14.63 1.08
CA ALA A 78 -16.36 -14.92 2.52
C ALA A 78 -17.66 -14.53 3.24
N ALA A 79 -18.28 -15.47 3.97
CA ALA A 79 -19.37 -15.14 4.88
C ALA A 79 -18.82 -14.37 6.08
N THR A 80 -19.49 -13.29 6.50
CA THR A 80 -19.00 -12.46 7.62
C THR A 80 -20.14 -12.00 8.50
N SER A 81 -19.85 -11.80 9.79
CA SER A 81 -20.75 -11.17 10.75
C SER A 81 -20.81 -9.64 10.60
N ASN A 82 -19.87 -9.02 9.87
CA ASN A 82 -19.80 -7.56 9.66
C ASN A 82 -19.80 -7.17 8.17
N PRO A 83 -20.97 -7.14 7.51
CA PRO A 83 -21.08 -6.81 6.09
C PRO A 83 -20.60 -5.40 5.73
N ALA A 84 -20.78 -4.42 6.63
CA ALA A 84 -20.41 -3.03 6.38
C ALA A 84 -18.88 -2.87 6.30
N LEU A 85 -18.15 -3.52 7.20
CA LEU A 85 -16.69 -3.57 7.16
C LEU A 85 -16.20 -4.25 5.89
N LYS A 86 -16.75 -5.44 5.56
CA LYS A 86 -16.39 -6.17 4.35
C LYS A 86 -16.57 -5.33 3.09
N GLU A 87 -17.69 -4.61 2.97
CA GLU A 87 -17.94 -3.71 1.84
C GLU A 87 -16.85 -2.65 1.70
N ASN A 88 -16.41 -2.04 2.80
CA ASN A 88 -15.33 -1.05 2.76
C ASN A 88 -13.96 -1.69 2.48
N VAL A 89 -13.69 -2.91 2.96
CA VAL A 89 -12.48 -3.67 2.59
C VAL A 89 -12.46 -3.97 1.10
N LEU A 90 -13.59 -4.42 0.51
CA LEU A 90 -13.69 -4.67 -0.93
C LEU A 90 -13.49 -3.38 -1.74
N ARG A 91 -14.01 -2.23 -1.26
CA ARG A 91 -13.74 -0.92 -1.86
C ARG A 91 -12.25 -0.57 -1.83
N GLN A 92 -11.59 -0.78 -0.71
CA GLN A 92 -10.13 -0.58 -0.62
C GLN A 92 -9.38 -1.46 -1.59
N ILE A 93 -9.71 -2.76 -1.67
CA ILE A 93 -9.04 -3.71 -2.57
C ILE A 93 -9.13 -3.21 -4.01
N ARG A 94 -10.33 -2.80 -4.44
CA ARG A 94 -10.58 -2.26 -5.79
C ARG A 94 -9.84 -0.96 -6.09
N CYS A 95 -9.37 -0.24 -5.07
CA CYS A 95 -8.58 0.97 -5.25
C CYS A 95 -7.07 0.71 -5.36
N PHE A 96 -6.58 -0.49 -5.03
CA PHE A 96 -5.15 -0.80 -5.10
C PHE A 96 -4.61 -0.56 -6.51
N ASN A 97 -3.54 0.22 -6.59
CA ASN A 97 -2.89 0.58 -7.85
C ASN A 97 -1.40 0.17 -7.89
N CYS A 98 -0.89 -0.33 -6.76
CA CYS A 98 0.45 -0.86 -6.62
C CYS A 98 0.41 -2.19 -5.86
N VAL A 99 1.04 -3.21 -6.45
CA VAL A 99 1.18 -4.55 -5.90
C VAL A 99 2.66 -4.91 -5.91
N VAL A 100 3.18 -5.31 -4.76
CA VAL A 100 4.59 -5.66 -4.58
C VAL A 100 4.68 -7.08 -4.04
N GLY A 101 5.16 -8.01 -4.86
CA GLY A 101 5.48 -9.37 -4.42
C GLY A 101 6.80 -9.37 -3.65
N ILE A 102 6.84 -9.96 -2.46
CA ILE A 102 7.99 -9.93 -1.56
C ILE A 102 8.44 -11.37 -1.31
N VAL A 103 9.71 -11.63 -1.59
CA VAL A 103 10.32 -12.96 -1.42
C VAL A 103 11.59 -12.81 -0.58
N PHE A 104 11.69 -13.63 0.46
CA PHE A 104 12.88 -13.68 1.31
C PHE A 104 13.08 -15.05 1.91
N GLU A 105 14.31 -15.33 2.32
CA GLU A 105 14.67 -16.61 2.91
C GLU A 105 14.37 -16.63 4.40
N THR A 106 13.74 -17.73 4.82
CA THR A 106 13.54 -18.09 6.22
C THR A 106 14.42 -19.28 6.58
N ASP A 107 14.96 -19.22 7.78
CA ASP A 107 15.77 -20.25 8.42
C ASP A 107 15.25 -20.49 9.84
N ASP A 108 15.95 -21.34 10.60
CA ASP A 108 15.57 -21.65 11.98
C ASP A 108 15.76 -20.45 12.93
N ASN A 109 16.29 -19.32 12.45
CA ASN A 109 16.44 -18.08 13.20
C ASN A 109 15.12 -17.28 13.19
N ASN A 110 14.26 -17.61 14.16
CA ASN A 110 13.00 -16.91 14.37
C ASN A 110 13.16 -15.42 14.65
N ASP A 111 14.27 -14.97 15.26
CA ASP A 111 14.48 -13.55 15.56
C ASP A 111 14.73 -12.73 14.29
N ARG A 112 15.55 -13.26 13.37
CA ARG A 112 15.79 -12.66 12.06
C ARG A 112 14.50 -12.58 11.24
N THR A 113 13.79 -13.70 11.12
CA THR A 113 12.52 -13.75 10.37
C THR A 113 11.50 -12.77 10.94
N ARG A 114 11.39 -12.69 12.27
CA ARG A 114 10.51 -11.73 12.94
C ARG A 114 10.93 -10.27 12.68
N TYR A 115 12.22 -9.97 12.69
CA TYR A 115 12.72 -8.63 12.35
C TYR A 115 12.28 -8.24 10.94
N LEU A 116 12.53 -9.09 9.93
CA LEU A 116 12.17 -8.81 8.54
C LEU A 116 10.66 -8.58 8.38
N ILE A 117 9.84 -9.44 8.98
CA ILE A 117 8.38 -9.32 8.96
C ILE A 117 7.92 -8.02 9.60
N ASN A 118 8.46 -7.66 10.77
CA ASN A 118 8.11 -6.41 11.45
C ASN A 118 8.51 -5.18 10.61
N THR A 119 9.68 -5.21 9.97
CA THR A 119 10.10 -4.13 9.07
C THR A 119 9.21 -4.03 7.83
N LEU A 120 8.64 -5.14 7.35
CA LEU A 120 7.63 -5.12 6.28
C LEU A 120 6.30 -4.52 6.75
N PHE A 121 5.89 -4.75 7.99
CA PHE A 121 4.74 -4.06 8.58
C PHE A 121 4.99 -2.55 8.70
N ASP A 122 6.18 -2.15 9.14
CA ASP A 122 6.57 -0.73 9.17
C ASP A 122 6.53 -0.11 7.77
N LEU A 123 6.99 -0.85 6.75
CA LEU A 123 6.90 -0.42 5.35
C LEU A 123 5.44 -0.24 4.92
N ALA A 124 4.58 -1.22 5.21
CA ALA A 124 3.15 -1.13 4.92
C ALA A 124 2.51 0.07 5.63
N HIS A 125 2.86 0.32 6.89
CA HIS A 125 2.38 1.48 7.63
C HIS A 125 2.79 2.81 6.98
N GLN A 126 4.07 2.93 6.58
CA GLN A 126 4.62 4.12 5.94
C GLN A 126 3.90 4.44 4.62
N VAL A 127 3.60 3.42 3.81
CA VAL A 127 2.99 3.60 2.48
C VAL A 127 1.46 3.45 2.49
N LYS A 128 0.83 3.42 3.68
CA LYS A 128 -0.61 3.18 3.84
C LYS A 128 -1.11 1.93 3.11
N GLY A 129 -0.28 0.89 3.13
CA GLY A 129 -0.51 -0.39 2.49
C GLY A 129 -0.95 -1.51 3.44
N TYR A 130 -1.14 -2.67 2.85
CA TYR A 130 -1.62 -3.89 3.49
C TYR A 130 -0.79 -5.09 3.05
N LEU A 131 -0.52 -6.01 3.98
CA LEU A 131 0.22 -7.24 3.71
C LEU A 131 -0.75 -8.42 3.58
N LEU A 132 -0.69 -9.11 2.45
CA LEU A 132 -1.37 -10.38 2.25
C LEU A 132 -0.39 -11.53 2.53
N TYR A 133 -0.76 -12.38 3.48
CA TYR A 133 -0.03 -13.60 3.80
C TYR A 133 -0.48 -14.78 2.92
N PRO A 134 0.34 -15.85 2.78
CA PRO A 134 -0.02 -17.05 2.01
C PRO A 134 -1.28 -17.76 2.49
N ASN A 135 -1.63 -17.60 3.76
CA ASN A 135 -2.90 -18.07 4.35
C ASN A 135 -4.11 -17.23 3.91
N MET A 136 -3.93 -16.28 3.00
CA MET A 136 -4.97 -15.37 2.49
C MET A 136 -5.58 -14.46 3.56
N HIS A 137 -4.78 -14.10 4.57
CA HIS A 137 -5.14 -13.09 5.54
C HIS A 137 -4.52 -11.76 5.15
N LEU A 138 -5.34 -10.71 5.17
CA LEU A 138 -4.94 -9.35 4.87
C LEU A 138 -4.73 -8.58 6.18
N TYR A 139 -3.54 -8.04 6.37
CA TYR A 139 -3.16 -7.27 7.56
C TYR A 139 -2.86 -5.82 7.22
N ASP A 140 -3.14 -4.90 8.15
CA ASP A 140 -2.69 -3.52 8.05
C ASP A 140 -1.24 -3.36 8.53
N GLY A 141 -0.68 -2.16 8.41
CA GLY A 141 0.66 -1.84 8.88
C GLY A 141 0.86 -1.88 10.40
N GLU A 142 -0.22 -1.97 11.19
CA GLU A 142 -0.14 -2.19 12.65
C GLU A 142 -0.13 -3.69 13.00
N GLY A 143 -0.24 -4.57 12.00
CA GLY A 143 -0.31 -6.02 12.20
C GLY A 143 -1.70 -6.54 12.55
N LYS A 144 -2.75 -5.73 12.45
CA LYS A 144 -4.13 -6.16 12.72
C LYS A 144 -4.73 -6.84 11.50
N LEU A 145 -5.47 -7.91 11.72
CA LEU A 145 -6.23 -8.62 10.70
C LEU A 145 -7.38 -7.73 10.20
N VAL A 146 -7.23 -7.24 8.97
CA VAL A 146 -8.25 -6.46 8.27
C VAL A 146 -9.35 -7.37 7.77
N PHE A 147 -8.98 -8.48 7.14
CA PHE A 147 -9.96 -9.47 6.66
C PHE A 147 -9.30 -10.81 6.34
N SER A 148 -9.94 -11.91 6.75
CA SER A 148 -9.53 -13.28 6.41
C SER A 148 -10.44 -13.91 5.36
N ARG A 149 -10.02 -15.06 4.83
CA ARG A 149 -10.84 -15.90 3.94
C ARG A 149 -12.12 -16.39 4.63
N GLU A 150 -12.04 -16.62 5.93
CA GLU A 150 -13.14 -17.05 6.79
C GLU A 150 -14.10 -15.89 7.12
N GLY A 151 -13.79 -14.66 6.68
CA GLY A 151 -14.61 -13.47 6.88
C GLY A 151 -14.47 -12.85 8.28
N GLU A 152 -13.39 -13.19 8.97
CA GLU A 152 -13.00 -12.66 10.27
C GLU A 152 -12.20 -11.37 10.12
N SER A 153 -12.28 -10.50 11.12
CA SER A 153 -11.58 -9.21 11.19
C SER A 153 -11.36 -8.85 12.66
N GLU A 154 -10.19 -8.33 12.99
CA GLU A 154 -9.93 -7.70 14.29
C GLU A 154 -10.46 -6.27 14.38
N LEU A 155 -10.77 -5.66 13.23
CA LEU A 155 -11.36 -4.34 13.13
C LEU A 155 -12.88 -4.41 13.28
N THR A 156 -13.47 -3.43 13.96
CA THR A 156 -14.93 -3.24 14.07
C THR A 156 -15.49 -2.37 12.96
N GLU A 157 -14.68 -1.44 12.47
CA GLU A 157 -14.97 -0.53 11.37
C GLU A 157 -13.75 -0.39 10.47
N PHE A 158 -13.98 -0.04 9.21
CA PHE A 158 -12.92 0.13 8.23
C PHE A 158 -13.28 1.24 7.26
N THR A 159 -12.34 2.14 7.01
CA THR A 159 -12.47 3.23 6.05
C THR A 159 -11.35 3.12 5.03
N PRO A 160 -11.65 3.16 3.72
CA PRO A 160 -10.61 3.13 2.70
C PRO A 160 -9.64 4.30 2.84
N VAL A 161 -8.36 4.02 2.63
CA VAL A 161 -7.24 4.96 2.70
C VAL A 161 -6.39 4.87 1.44
N ALA A 162 -5.75 5.99 1.12
CA ALA A 162 -4.72 6.08 0.11
C ALA A 162 -3.62 7.00 0.62
N HIS A 163 -2.41 6.82 0.07
CA HIS A 163 -1.33 7.75 0.34
C HIS A 163 -1.64 9.12 -0.29
N ALA A 164 -1.28 10.20 0.41
CA ALA A 164 -1.68 11.56 0.03
C ALA A 164 -1.08 12.01 -1.32
N ASP A 165 0.06 11.43 -1.72
CA ASP A 165 0.74 11.70 -2.99
C ASP A 165 -0.08 11.28 -4.22
N LEU A 166 -1.13 10.47 -4.04
CA LEU A 166 -2.06 10.12 -5.11
C LEU A 166 -2.82 11.36 -5.62
N LEU A 167 -3.04 12.34 -4.74
CA LEU A 167 -3.72 13.58 -5.09
C LEU A 167 -2.75 14.52 -5.82
N ASP A 168 -3.16 14.96 -7.01
CA ASP A 168 -2.47 16.05 -7.70
C ASP A 168 -2.77 17.37 -6.98
N GLY A 169 -1.78 17.86 -6.22
CA GLY A 169 -1.89 19.11 -5.47
C GLY A 169 -2.22 20.30 -6.37
N GLY A 170 -1.73 20.34 -7.61
CA GLY A 170 -2.06 21.41 -8.57
C GLY A 170 -3.54 21.42 -8.90
N ILE A 171 -4.10 20.25 -9.24
CA ILE A 171 -5.54 20.11 -9.54
C ILE A 171 -6.39 20.44 -8.31
N VAL A 172 -6.00 19.97 -7.12
CA VAL A 172 -6.72 20.26 -5.88
C VAL A 172 -6.73 21.77 -5.60
N MET A 173 -5.58 22.43 -5.75
CA MET A 173 -5.47 23.87 -5.58
C MET A 173 -6.31 24.62 -6.61
N GLU A 174 -6.22 24.30 -7.90
CA GLU A 174 -7.03 24.94 -8.96
C GLU A 174 -8.54 24.82 -8.72
N ARG A 175 -9.00 23.66 -8.25
CA ARG A 175 -10.40 23.47 -7.85
C ARG A 175 -10.77 24.37 -6.67
N HIS A 176 -9.85 24.56 -5.72
CA HIS A 176 -10.05 25.46 -4.59
C HIS A 176 -10.13 26.93 -5.03
N TYR A 177 -9.24 27.39 -5.92
CA TYR A 177 -9.33 28.72 -6.54
C TYR A 177 -10.67 28.89 -7.27
N THR A 178 -11.06 27.91 -8.09
CA THR A 178 -12.32 27.95 -8.85
C THR A 178 -13.54 28.05 -7.93
N PHE A 179 -13.57 27.24 -6.87
CA PHE A 179 -14.67 27.25 -5.91
C PHE A 179 -14.76 28.59 -5.16
N ASN A 180 -13.63 29.12 -4.69
CA ASN A 180 -13.59 30.42 -4.00
C ASN A 180 -14.01 31.58 -4.91
N TRP A 181 -13.67 31.51 -6.21
CA TRP A 181 -14.12 32.47 -7.21
C TRP A 181 -15.64 32.44 -7.41
N ILE A 182 -16.20 31.26 -7.67
CA ILE A 182 -17.64 31.09 -7.94
C ILE A 182 -18.49 31.48 -6.73
N THR A 183 -18.04 31.15 -5.52
CA THR A 183 -18.77 31.46 -4.29
C THR A 183 -18.56 32.88 -3.78
N GLY A 184 -17.64 33.64 -4.39
CA GLY A 184 -17.29 34.99 -3.95
C GLY A 184 -16.59 35.04 -2.59
N ALA A 185 -15.96 33.94 -2.15
CA ALA A 185 -15.31 33.80 -0.85
C ALA A 185 -14.25 34.89 -0.58
N ASN A 186 -13.59 35.38 -1.63
CA ASN A 186 -12.60 36.46 -1.59
C ASN A 186 -13.23 37.84 -1.86
N LYS A 187 -14.46 38.08 -1.37
CA LYS A 187 -15.20 39.35 -1.53
C LYS A 187 -15.38 39.77 -3.00
N GLY A 188 -15.58 38.79 -3.89
CA GLY A 188 -15.74 39.04 -5.32
C GLY A 188 -14.45 39.42 -6.05
N ALA A 189 -13.28 39.00 -5.55
CA ALA A 189 -12.00 39.17 -6.24
C ALA A 189 -12.03 38.59 -7.66
N ALA A 190 -11.26 39.21 -8.57
CA ALA A 190 -11.05 38.70 -9.92
C ALA A 190 -10.28 37.38 -9.87
N TRP A 191 -10.37 36.57 -10.94
CA TRP A 191 -9.74 35.24 -11.01
C TRP A 191 -8.26 35.27 -10.61
N ASP A 192 -7.50 36.22 -11.15
CA ASP A 192 -6.06 36.35 -10.91
C ASP A 192 -5.71 36.75 -9.46
N ASP A 193 -6.69 37.23 -8.68
CA ASP A 193 -6.53 37.70 -7.30
C ASP A 193 -7.14 36.74 -6.26
N ILE A 194 -7.70 35.61 -6.70
CA ILE A 194 -8.26 34.61 -5.78
C ILE A 194 -7.14 34.03 -4.92
N GLN A 195 -7.45 33.75 -3.66
CA GLN A 195 -6.55 33.09 -2.73
C GLN A 195 -7.25 31.85 -2.17
N PRO A 196 -6.51 30.77 -1.87
CA PRO A 196 -7.02 29.61 -1.15
C PRO A 196 -6.89 29.88 0.34
N ASN A 197 -7.86 30.59 0.91
CA ASN A 197 -7.92 30.91 2.34
C ASN A 197 -8.72 29.83 3.08
N THR A 198 -8.02 28.74 3.42
CA THR A 198 -8.40 27.79 4.49
C THR A 198 -7.44 27.92 5.65
#